data_AF-A0A9D9LQD2-F1
#
_entry.id   AF-A0A9D9LQD2-F1
#
_cell.length_a   1.000
_cell.length_b   1.000
_cell.length_c   1.000
_cell.angle_alpha   90.00
_cell.angle_beta   90.00
_cell.angle_gamma   90.00
#
_symmetry.space_group_name_H-M   'P 1'
#
loop_
_entity.id
_entity.type
_entity.pdbx_description
1 polymer ?
#
loop_
_entity_poly.entity_id
_entity_poly.type
_entity_poly.pdbx_seq_one_letter_code
_entity_poly.pdbx_strand_id
1 'polypeptide(L)'
;MGEVVGAYTLVLLVGAVLLAAASMLHARVRQRRIGVRRTLERCYVNVLNRRLLEGGSAWCCFPLIERRSSRLTLAVVVAQIGAMTYGYDRRVLAKVVRRYGLDRLLLEQARLSGGMRRVEWLHTLAQIECSDRIYQRMMNRYGRSRNSYIALCMTLAALNHSPERSIAILAERRGRLSPFDLAEVLMMLKRGLIPVAYQPLLRAEQANVRLLGLCIVRYFGVTEAEEDIVAAIATDDREVAESALFTLCALRLRLDRELVREAARRMSEGERRAWYRHLASEGYSSRAIAQIVPEKELSLLGEYVEQTVASYKRALMN
;
A
#
# COMPACT_ATOMS: atom_id res chain seq x y z
N MET A 1 -47.76 -17.42 -41.02
CA MET A 1 -46.33 -17.44 -40.66
C MET A 1 -45.73 -16.05 -40.47
N GLY A 2 -46.11 -15.03 -41.25
CA GLY A 2 -45.58 -13.65 -41.09
C GLY A 2 -46.05 -12.88 -39.84
N GLU A 3 -47.30 -13.07 -39.39
CA GLU A 3 -47.86 -12.32 -38.25
C GLU A 3 -47.28 -12.73 -36.89
N VAL A 4 -46.98 -14.02 -36.72
CA VAL A 4 -46.40 -14.54 -35.47
C VAL A 4 -44.97 -14.02 -35.28
N VAL A 5 -44.18 -13.97 -36.35
CA VAL A 5 -42.81 -13.42 -36.32
C VAL A 5 -42.82 -11.91 -36.03
N GLY A 6 -43.79 -11.16 -36.55
CA GLY A 6 -43.97 -9.74 -36.25
C GLY A 6 -44.32 -9.45 -34.79
N ALA A 7 -45.09 -10.32 -34.13
CA ALA A 7 -45.42 -10.16 -32.72
C ALA A 7 -44.19 -10.40 -31.81
N TYR A 8 -43.37 -11.41 -32.12
CA TYR A 8 -42.14 -11.69 -31.34
C TYR A 8 -41.08 -10.58 -31.49
N THR A 9 -40.91 -10.03 -32.69
CA THR A 9 -39.98 -8.91 -32.90
C THR A 9 -40.44 -7.64 -32.19
N LEU A 10 -41.76 -7.37 -32.16
CA LEU A 10 -42.31 -6.25 -31.42
C LEU A 10 -42.11 -6.41 -29.89
N VAL A 11 -42.33 -7.60 -29.34
CA VAL A 11 -42.12 -7.87 -27.90
C VAL A 11 -40.63 -7.74 -27.52
N LEU A 12 -39.72 -8.26 -28.36
CA LEU A 12 -38.27 -8.12 -28.13
C LEU A 12 -37.83 -6.65 -28.21
N LEU A 13 -38.37 -5.88 -29.14
CA LEU A 13 -38.05 -4.46 -29.30
C LEU A 13 -38.56 -3.64 -28.11
N VAL A 14 -39.80 -3.89 -27.64
CA VAL A 14 -40.35 -3.26 -26.43
C VAL A 14 -39.54 -3.65 -25.19
N GLY A 15 -39.16 -4.92 -25.05
CA GLY A 15 -38.30 -5.39 -23.96
C GLY A 15 -36.93 -4.72 -23.94
N ALA A 16 -36.29 -4.57 -25.12
CA ALA A 16 -35.02 -3.88 -25.25
C ALA A 16 -35.12 -2.39 -24.90
N VAL A 17 -36.19 -1.71 -25.33
CA VAL A 17 -36.45 -0.29 -24.99
C VAL A 17 -36.67 -0.11 -23.49
N LEU A 18 -37.41 -1.00 -22.83
CA LEU A 18 -37.62 -0.94 -21.38
C LEU A 18 -36.33 -1.19 -20.59
N LEU A 19 -35.50 -2.14 -21.02
CA LEU A 19 -34.18 -2.38 -20.41
C LEU A 19 -33.23 -1.19 -20.62
N ALA A 20 -33.25 -0.59 -21.81
CA ALA A 20 -32.49 0.63 -22.09
C ALA A 20 -32.94 1.78 -21.19
N ALA A 21 -34.25 2.03 -21.07
CA ALA A 21 -34.80 3.06 -20.19
C ALA A 21 -34.46 2.81 -18.71
N ALA A 22 -34.57 1.56 -18.23
CA ALA A 22 -34.19 1.18 -16.86
C ALA A 22 -32.70 1.38 -16.59
N SER A 23 -31.84 1.01 -17.55
CA SER A 23 -30.39 1.22 -17.42
C SER A 23 -30.01 2.71 -17.40
N MET A 24 -30.67 3.54 -18.22
CA MET A 24 -30.49 4.99 -18.23
C MET A 24 -30.96 5.64 -16.93
N LEU A 25 -32.10 5.20 -16.38
CA LEU A 25 -32.60 5.69 -15.09
C LEU A 25 -31.65 5.28 -13.96
N HIS A 26 -31.19 4.03 -13.93
CA HIS A 26 -30.19 3.56 -12.98
C HIS A 26 -28.87 4.34 -13.09
N ALA A 27 -28.41 4.64 -14.30
CA ALA A 27 -27.22 5.44 -14.53
C ALA A 27 -27.39 6.88 -14.01
N ARG A 28 -28.54 7.53 -14.27
CA ARG A 28 -28.85 8.88 -13.76
C ARG A 28 -28.95 8.91 -12.24
N VAL A 29 -29.64 7.94 -11.63
CA VAL A 29 -29.73 7.84 -10.16
C VAL A 29 -28.35 7.59 -9.56
N ARG A 30 -27.54 6.73 -10.17
CA ARG A 30 -26.16 6.48 -9.76
C ARG A 30 -25.31 7.75 -9.87
N GLN A 31 -25.39 8.48 -10.98
CA GLN A 31 -24.69 9.75 -11.15
C GLN A 31 -25.10 10.78 -10.12
N ARG A 32 -26.40 10.95 -9.85
CA ARG A 32 -26.89 11.85 -8.79
C ARG A 32 -26.36 11.46 -7.42
N ARG A 33 -26.37 10.16 -7.08
CA ARG A 33 -25.82 9.66 -5.82
C ARG A 33 -24.31 9.93 -5.70
N ILE A 34 -23.57 9.76 -6.79
CA ILE A 34 -22.13 10.09 -6.85
C ILE A 34 -21.91 11.60 -6.67
N GLY A 35 -22.72 12.43 -7.33
CA GLY A 35 -22.68 13.89 -7.21
C GLY A 35 -22.90 14.34 -5.77
N VAL A 36 -23.98 13.87 -5.14
CA VAL A 36 -24.28 14.17 -3.72
C VAL A 36 -23.16 13.69 -2.81
N ARG A 37 -22.63 12.48 -3.04
CA ARG A 37 -21.51 11.95 -2.26
C ARG A 37 -20.28 12.84 -2.38
N ARG A 38 -19.89 13.25 -3.58
CA ARG A 38 -18.73 14.15 -3.80
C ARG A 38 -18.91 15.50 -3.13
N THR A 39 -20.11 16.08 -3.18
CA THR A 39 -20.41 17.34 -2.48
C THR A 39 -20.29 17.18 -0.97
N LEU A 40 -20.78 16.07 -0.42
CA LEU A 40 -20.62 15.75 1.00
C LEU A 40 -19.16 15.49 1.37
N GLU A 41 -18.40 14.76 0.56
CA GLU A 41 -16.96 14.53 0.78
C GLU A 41 -16.21 15.87 0.90
N ARG A 42 -16.40 16.79 -0.05
CA ARG A 42 -15.80 18.14 0.00
C ARG A 42 -16.22 18.92 1.24
N CYS A 43 -17.51 18.88 1.57
CA CYS A 43 -18.03 19.55 2.76
C CYS A 43 -17.40 19.00 4.05
N TYR A 44 -17.32 17.68 4.19
CA TYR A 44 -16.76 17.03 5.37
C TYR A 44 -15.26 17.26 5.50
N VAL A 45 -14.52 17.22 4.39
CA VAL A 45 -13.09 17.58 4.36
C VAL A 45 -12.91 19.01 4.86
N ASN A 46 -13.70 19.97 4.36
CA ASN A 46 -13.59 21.36 4.77
C ASN A 46 -13.91 21.56 6.26
N VAL A 47 -14.95 20.90 6.77
CA VAL A 47 -15.30 20.93 8.20
C VAL A 47 -14.17 20.37 9.06
N LEU A 48 -13.59 19.23 8.67
CA LEU A 48 -12.51 18.59 9.43
C LEU A 48 -11.21 19.38 9.35
N ASN A 49 -10.82 19.89 8.17
CA ASN A 49 -9.61 20.68 8.02
C ASN A 49 -9.68 21.97 8.84
N ARG A 50 -10.80 22.70 8.76
CA ARG A 50 -11.02 23.88 9.60
C ARG A 50 -10.87 23.52 11.07
N ARG A 51 -11.41 22.37 11.49
CA ARG A 51 -11.32 21.91 12.87
C ARG A 51 -9.89 21.60 13.32
N LEU A 52 -9.13 20.91 12.47
CA LEU A 52 -7.75 20.53 12.73
C LEU A 52 -6.86 21.78 12.86
N LEU A 53 -7.16 22.84 12.10
CA LEU A 53 -6.46 24.13 12.19
C LEU A 53 -6.84 24.93 13.46
N GLU A 54 -8.10 24.90 13.88
CA GLU A 54 -8.62 25.69 15.03
C GLU A 54 -8.34 25.07 16.42
N GLY A 55 -7.58 23.97 16.51
CA GLY A 55 -7.02 23.54 17.80
C GLY A 55 -8.00 22.95 18.83
N GLY A 56 -9.08 22.27 18.42
CA GLY A 56 -9.70 21.27 19.30
C GLY A 56 -10.71 21.72 20.38
N SER A 57 -11.18 22.97 20.42
CA SER A 57 -12.30 23.42 21.31
C SER A 57 -13.78 23.25 20.83
N ALA A 58 -14.16 23.59 19.59
CA ALA A 58 -15.55 23.54 19.08
C ALA A 58 -16.10 22.18 18.57
N TRP A 59 -17.41 21.97 18.47
CA TRP A 59 -17.97 20.71 17.95
C TRP A 59 -18.04 20.69 16.41
N CYS A 60 -17.76 19.54 15.77
CA CYS A 60 -17.99 19.37 14.33
C CYS A 60 -19.44 18.97 14.07
N CYS A 61 -20.17 19.77 13.32
CA CYS A 61 -21.50 19.41 12.82
C CYS A 61 -21.41 19.02 11.35
N PHE A 62 -21.84 17.79 11.02
CA PHE A 62 -21.81 17.28 9.66
C PHE A 62 -23.23 17.25 9.08
N PRO A 63 -23.47 17.83 7.89
CA PRO A 63 -24.78 17.77 7.26
C PRO A 63 -25.20 16.34 6.95
N LEU A 64 -26.49 16.05 7.12
CA LEU A 64 -27.13 14.75 6.80
C LEU A 64 -26.55 13.54 7.55
N ILE A 65 -25.88 13.76 8.69
CA ILE A 65 -25.15 12.70 9.40
C ILE A 65 -26.05 11.60 10.00
N GLU A 66 -27.35 11.83 10.11
CA GLU A 66 -28.32 10.82 10.53
C GLU A 66 -28.36 9.65 9.54
N ARG A 67 -28.14 9.95 8.24
CA ARG A 67 -28.16 8.95 7.17
C ARG A 67 -26.95 8.02 7.27
N ARG A 68 -27.19 6.71 7.15
CA ARG A 68 -26.13 5.69 7.14
C ARG A 68 -25.09 5.95 6.04
N SER A 69 -25.53 6.32 4.84
CA SER A 69 -24.63 6.61 3.71
C SER A 69 -23.73 7.81 3.99
N SER A 70 -24.26 8.87 4.59
CA SER A 70 -23.49 10.04 5.00
C SER A 70 -22.44 9.72 6.05
N ARG A 71 -22.77 8.88 7.05
CA ARG A 71 -21.78 8.39 8.03
C ARG A 71 -20.68 7.55 7.39
N LEU A 72 -21.01 6.69 6.41
CA LEU A 72 -19.99 5.96 5.66
C LEU A 72 -19.08 6.91 4.88
N THR A 73 -19.64 7.95 4.25
CA THR A 73 -18.84 8.99 3.59
C THR A 73 -17.93 9.70 4.58
N LEU A 74 -18.44 10.08 5.76
CA LEU A 74 -17.62 10.68 6.82
C LEU A 74 -16.50 9.74 7.26
N ALA A 75 -16.79 8.45 7.44
CA ALA A 75 -15.79 7.46 7.84
C ALA A 75 -14.66 7.35 6.81
N VAL A 76 -14.98 7.36 5.51
CA VAL A 76 -14.00 7.38 4.43
C VAL A 76 -13.18 8.67 4.45
N VAL A 77 -13.81 9.82 4.64
CA VAL A 77 -13.10 11.12 4.72
C VAL A 77 -12.15 11.15 5.93
N VAL A 78 -12.59 10.71 7.11
CA VAL A 78 -11.76 10.63 8.31
C VAL A 78 -10.57 9.71 8.08
N ALA A 79 -10.79 8.54 7.48
CA ALA A 79 -9.72 7.61 7.11
C ALA A 79 -8.73 8.23 6.11
N GLN A 80 -9.22 8.96 5.09
CA GLN A 80 -8.37 9.62 4.09
C GLN A 80 -7.53 10.74 4.70
N ILE A 81 -8.14 11.60 5.51
CA ILE A 81 -7.40 12.67 6.22
C ILE A 81 -6.36 12.05 7.13
N GLY A 82 -6.73 11.01 7.88
CA GLY A 82 -5.78 10.28 8.72
C GLY A 82 -4.67 9.59 7.94
N ALA A 83 -4.95 9.17 6.70
CA ALA A 83 -3.99 8.52 5.84
C ALA A 83 -3.03 9.49 5.12
N MET A 84 -3.45 10.73 4.86
CA MET A 84 -2.70 11.67 4.00
C MET A 84 -2.06 12.82 4.76
N THR A 85 -2.54 13.14 5.95
CA THR A 85 -2.11 14.36 6.67
C THR A 85 -1.03 14.04 7.69
N TYR A 86 0.08 14.77 7.64
CA TYR A 86 1.17 14.66 8.60
C TYR A 86 0.88 15.53 9.83
N GLY A 87 1.19 15.03 11.04
CA GLY A 87 1.21 15.85 12.25
C GLY A 87 -0.13 16.38 12.76
N TYR A 88 -1.27 15.86 12.30
CA TYR A 88 -2.58 16.27 12.82
C TYR A 88 -2.86 15.67 14.21
N ASP A 89 -3.69 16.35 15.01
CA ASP A 89 -4.12 15.82 16.31
C ASP A 89 -5.11 14.64 16.11
N ARG A 90 -4.59 13.42 16.29
CA ARG A 90 -5.36 12.17 16.22
C ARG A 90 -6.57 12.16 17.16
N ARG A 91 -6.49 12.87 18.30
CA ARG A 91 -7.58 12.93 19.28
C ARG A 91 -8.81 13.60 18.69
N VAL A 92 -8.66 14.55 17.76
CA VAL A 92 -9.78 15.19 17.06
C VAL A 92 -10.52 14.18 16.19
N LEU A 93 -9.79 13.42 15.36
CA LEU A 93 -10.40 12.39 14.51
C LEU A 93 -11.02 11.26 15.37
N ALA A 94 -10.35 10.84 16.43
CA ALA A 94 -10.85 9.82 17.34
C ALA A 94 -12.15 10.25 18.04
N LYS A 95 -12.27 11.52 18.44
CA LYS A 95 -13.53 12.08 18.97
C LYS A 95 -14.65 12.00 17.94
N VAL A 96 -14.39 12.32 16.67
CA VAL A 96 -15.37 12.21 15.57
C VAL A 96 -15.79 10.75 15.35
N VAL A 97 -14.82 9.83 15.29
CA VAL A 97 -15.08 8.39 15.13
C VAL A 97 -15.99 7.87 16.23
N ARG A 98 -15.66 8.16 17.50
CA ARG A 98 -16.44 7.72 18.67
C ARG A 98 -17.85 8.35 18.68
N ARG A 99 -17.95 9.66 18.42
CA ARG A 99 -19.23 10.39 18.47
C ARG A 99 -20.25 9.86 17.48
N TYR A 100 -19.81 9.50 16.27
CA TYR A 100 -20.69 9.05 15.19
C TYR A 100 -20.69 7.54 14.98
N GLY A 101 -19.95 6.78 15.81
CA GLY A 101 -19.87 5.32 15.75
C GLY A 101 -19.35 4.80 14.41
N LEU A 102 -18.35 5.48 13.84
CA LEU A 102 -17.86 5.21 12.49
C LEU A 102 -17.13 3.86 12.39
N ASP A 103 -16.38 3.50 13.43
CA ASP A 103 -15.66 2.22 13.55
C ASP A 103 -16.62 1.02 13.53
N ARG A 104 -17.70 1.09 14.33
CA ARG A 104 -18.77 0.10 14.34
C ARG A 104 -19.42 -0.02 12.96
N LEU A 105 -19.75 1.12 12.35
CA LEU A 105 -20.42 1.16 11.05
C LEU A 105 -19.57 0.54 9.94
N LEU A 106 -18.27 0.84 9.91
CA LEU A 106 -17.32 0.26 8.95
C LEU A 106 -17.17 -1.25 9.15
N LEU A 107 -17.08 -1.73 10.40
CA LEU A 107 -17.00 -3.16 10.69
C LEU A 107 -18.29 -3.89 10.27
N GLU A 108 -19.46 -3.30 10.50
CA GLU A 108 -20.74 -3.83 10.00
C GLU A 108 -20.76 -3.87 8.47
N GLN A 109 -20.26 -2.82 7.80
CA GLN A 109 -20.21 -2.76 6.35
C GLN A 109 -19.23 -3.78 5.74
N ALA A 110 -18.09 -4.01 6.38
CA ALA A 110 -17.13 -5.04 5.99
C ALA A 110 -17.74 -6.45 6.10
N ARG A 111 -18.58 -6.70 7.12
CA ARG A 111 -19.28 -7.99 7.29
C ARG A 111 -20.29 -8.27 6.19
N LEU A 112 -21.02 -7.23 5.75
CA LEU A 112 -22.02 -7.34 4.69
C LEU A 112 -21.39 -7.41 3.28
N SER A 113 -20.13 -7.01 3.15
CA SER A 113 -19.42 -6.97 1.87
C SER A 113 -18.67 -8.28 1.60
N GLY A 114 -18.55 -8.66 0.32
CA GLY A 114 -17.72 -9.76 -0.15
C GLY A 114 -16.54 -9.29 -1.00
N GLY A 115 -15.55 -10.18 -1.21
CA GLY A 115 -14.40 -9.94 -2.09
C GLY A 115 -13.62 -8.67 -1.76
N MET A 116 -13.16 -7.96 -2.79
CA MET A 116 -12.35 -6.75 -2.65
C MET A 116 -13.07 -5.59 -1.96
N ARG A 117 -14.41 -5.49 -2.07
CA ARG A 117 -15.16 -4.46 -1.33
C ARG A 117 -15.00 -4.63 0.19
N ARG A 118 -14.90 -5.88 0.68
CA ARG A 118 -14.60 -6.12 2.10
C ARG A 118 -13.22 -5.60 2.47
N VAL A 119 -12.23 -5.86 1.63
CA VAL A 119 -10.86 -5.37 1.82
C VAL A 119 -10.84 -3.85 1.89
N GLU A 120 -11.53 -3.16 0.98
CA GLU A 120 -11.63 -1.69 0.99
C GLU A 120 -12.18 -1.16 2.33
N TRP A 121 -13.25 -1.77 2.86
CA TRP A 121 -13.81 -1.37 4.15
C TRP A 121 -12.91 -1.67 5.33
N LEU A 122 -12.23 -2.83 5.33
CA LEU A 122 -11.27 -3.19 6.37
C LEU A 122 -10.02 -2.30 6.32
N HIS A 123 -9.57 -1.94 5.12
CA HIS A 123 -8.48 -1.00 4.92
C HIS A 123 -8.87 0.38 5.47
N THR A 124 -10.07 0.87 5.12
CA THR A 124 -10.60 2.14 5.66
C THR A 124 -10.69 2.11 7.19
N LEU A 125 -11.13 0.98 7.75
CA LEU A 125 -11.20 0.77 9.20
C LEU A 125 -9.80 0.77 9.86
N ALA A 126 -8.79 0.21 9.19
CA ALA A 126 -7.42 0.19 9.67
C ALA A 126 -6.80 1.60 9.77
N GLN A 127 -7.26 2.57 8.96
CA GLN A 127 -6.76 3.94 8.96
C GLN A 127 -7.39 4.82 10.05
N ILE A 128 -8.45 4.37 10.72
CA ILE A 128 -9.10 5.14 11.80
C ILE A 128 -8.78 4.59 13.18
N GLU A 129 -8.77 5.46 14.19
CA GLU A 129 -8.58 5.05 15.59
C GLU A 129 -9.84 4.33 16.09
N CYS A 130 -9.76 2.99 16.14
CA CYS A 130 -10.83 2.14 16.60
C CYS A 130 -10.89 2.11 18.13
N SER A 131 -12.10 2.00 18.68
CA SER A 131 -12.26 1.61 20.08
C SER A 131 -11.76 0.18 20.32
N ASP A 132 -11.23 -0.10 21.51
CA ASP A 132 -10.68 -1.42 21.89
C ASP A 132 -11.67 -2.55 21.60
N ARG A 133 -12.95 -2.34 21.93
CA ARG A 133 -14.02 -3.30 21.69
C ARG A 133 -14.17 -3.64 20.20
N ILE A 134 -14.07 -2.64 19.32
CA ILE A 134 -14.22 -2.84 17.87
C ILE A 134 -12.95 -3.45 17.29
N TYR A 135 -11.77 -3.00 17.73
CA TYR A 135 -10.49 -3.59 17.36
C TYR A 135 -10.46 -5.10 17.69
N GLN A 136 -10.80 -5.49 18.91
CA GLN A 136 -10.83 -6.91 19.32
C GLN A 136 -11.83 -7.74 18.50
N ARG A 137 -13.02 -7.20 18.22
CA ARG A 137 -14.01 -7.86 17.35
C ARG A 137 -13.52 -8.06 15.92
N MET A 138 -12.78 -7.10 15.39
CA MET A 138 -12.18 -7.18 14.06
C MET A 138 -11.06 -8.22 14.04
N MET A 139 -10.13 -8.18 15.01
CA MET A 139 -9.03 -9.14 15.12
C MET A 139 -9.50 -10.58 15.32
N ASN A 140 -10.49 -10.80 16.18
CA ASN A 140 -11.07 -12.14 16.40
C ASN A 140 -11.68 -12.75 15.13
N ARG A 141 -12.21 -11.91 14.24
CA ARG A 141 -12.88 -12.38 13.01
C ARG A 141 -11.92 -12.53 11.84
N TYR A 142 -11.00 -11.59 11.67
CA TYR A 142 -10.19 -11.47 10.45
C TYR A 142 -8.69 -11.68 10.69
N GLY A 143 -8.21 -11.66 11.94
CA GLY A 143 -6.79 -11.76 12.29
C GLY A 143 -6.10 -13.06 11.86
N ARG A 144 -6.87 -14.12 11.60
CA ARG A 144 -6.36 -15.41 11.09
C ARG A 144 -6.67 -15.66 9.62
N SER A 145 -7.09 -14.64 8.87
CA SER A 145 -7.39 -14.80 7.45
C SER A 145 -6.13 -15.16 6.66
N ARG A 146 -6.24 -16.12 5.73
CA ARG A 146 -5.17 -16.47 4.79
C ARG A 146 -5.08 -15.52 3.59
N ASN A 147 -6.07 -14.64 3.41
CA ASN A 147 -6.04 -13.65 2.34
C ASN A 147 -5.01 -12.56 2.68
N SER A 148 -4.01 -12.38 1.82
CA SER A 148 -2.90 -11.43 2.04
C SER A 148 -3.38 -10.00 2.26
N TYR A 149 -4.37 -9.53 1.50
CA TYR A 149 -4.92 -8.17 1.66
C TYR A 149 -5.64 -7.98 2.99
N ILE A 150 -6.38 -8.99 3.44
CA ILE A 150 -7.03 -8.93 4.77
C ILE A 150 -5.96 -8.98 5.86
N ALA A 151 -4.96 -9.85 5.73
CA ALA A 151 -3.84 -9.92 6.66
C ALA A 151 -3.07 -8.60 6.76
N LEU A 152 -2.86 -7.91 5.64
CA LEU A 152 -2.31 -6.55 5.61
C LEU A 152 -3.22 -5.57 6.36
N CYS A 153 -4.53 -5.54 6.08
CA CYS A 153 -5.47 -4.66 6.80
C CYS A 153 -5.41 -4.88 8.33
N MET A 154 -5.27 -6.13 8.78
CA MET A 154 -5.16 -6.45 10.21
C MET A 154 -3.82 -6.01 10.79
N THR A 155 -2.74 -6.11 10.01
CA THR A 155 -1.43 -5.60 10.39
C THR A 155 -1.49 -4.08 10.57
N LEU A 156 -2.02 -3.36 9.56
CA LEU A 156 -2.17 -1.90 9.61
C LEU A 156 -3.05 -1.45 10.78
N ALA A 157 -4.15 -2.17 11.04
CA ALA A 157 -5.01 -1.86 12.17
C ALA A 157 -4.33 -2.09 13.52
N ALA A 158 -3.54 -3.15 13.66
CA ALA A 158 -2.74 -3.39 14.87
C ALA A 158 -1.70 -2.30 15.09
N LEU A 159 -0.99 -1.89 14.03
CA LEU A 159 -0.03 -0.79 14.07
C LEU A 159 -0.69 0.55 14.45
N ASN A 160 -1.92 0.81 13.96
CA ASN A 160 -2.63 2.05 14.25
C ASN A 160 -3.14 2.08 15.71
N HIS A 161 -3.54 0.91 16.22
CA HIS A 161 -4.06 0.73 17.57
C HIS A 161 -2.97 0.77 18.64
N SER A 162 -1.82 0.12 18.39
CA SER A 162 -0.70 0.03 19.34
C SER A 162 0.64 0.36 18.65
N PRO A 163 0.88 1.64 18.29
CA PRO A 163 2.07 2.00 17.53
C PRO A 163 3.39 1.75 18.29
N GLU A 164 3.37 1.78 19.62
CA GLU A 164 4.49 1.42 20.49
C GLU A 164 4.91 -0.06 20.34
N ARG A 165 4.01 -0.93 19.87
CA ARG A 165 4.28 -2.36 19.63
C ARG A 165 4.65 -2.68 18.19
N SER A 166 4.97 -1.67 17.37
CA SER A 166 5.11 -1.86 15.92
C SER A 166 6.12 -2.94 15.51
N ILE A 167 7.28 -2.98 16.16
CA ILE A 167 8.31 -4.00 15.87
C ILE A 167 7.77 -5.40 16.18
N ALA A 168 7.15 -5.59 17.35
CA ALA A 168 6.57 -6.87 17.75
C ALA A 168 5.45 -7.30 16.80
N ILE A 169 4.56 -6.37 16.40
CA ILE A 169 3.47 -6.65 15.46
C ILE A 169 4.01 -7.15 14.12
N LEU A 170 5.08 -6.53 13.59
CA LEU A 170 5.69 -6.93 12.33
C LEU A 170 6.48 -8.24 12.45
N ALA A 171 7.13 -8.46 13.58
CA ALA A 171 7.84 -9.69 13.90
C ALA A 171 6.89 -10.90 14.01
N GLU A 172 5.73 -10.72 14.64
CA GLU A 172 4.70 -11.76 14.83
C GLU A 172 3.83 -11.98 13.58
N ARG A 173 3.91 -11.09 12.58
CA ARG A 173 3.08 -11.17 11.37
C ARG A 173 3.33 -12.47 10.61
N ARG A 174 2.24 -13.18 10.33
CA ARG A 174 2.25 -14.37 9.46
C ARG A 174 2.36 -13.96 7.99
N GLY A 175 3.28 -14.59 7.28
CA GLY A 175 3.52 -14.30 5.86
C GLY A 175 4.40 -13.08 5.65
N ARG A 176 4.96 -13.01 4.45
CA ARG A 176 5.93 -12.00 4.03
C ARG A 176 5.27 -10.71 3.62
N LEU A 177 5.91 -9.58 3.94
CA LEU A 177 5.45 -8.27 3.47
C LEU A 177 5.90 -8.10 2.02
N SER A 178 4.93 -7.92 1.13
CA SER A 178 5.24 -7.55 -0.25
C SER A 178 5.82 -6.12 -0.31
N PRO A 179 6.47 -5.72 -1.42
CA PRO A 179 6.88 -4.32 -1.62
C PRO A 179 5.72 -3.33 -1.49
N PHE A 180 4.51 -3.73 -1.88
CA PHE A 180 3.29 -2.93 -1.70
C PHE A 180 2.90 -2.84 -0.21
N ASP A 181 2.93 -3.96 0.52
CA ASP A 181 2.65 -3.98 1.95
C ASP A 181 3.61 -3.06 2.73
N LEU A 182 4.91 -3.10 2.35
CA LEU A 182 5.96 -2.27 2.95
C LEU A 182 5.70 -0.78 2.69
N ALA A 183 5.21 -0.40 1.51
CA ALA A 183 4.85 0.98 1.21
C ALA A 183 3.71 1.49 2.12
N GLU A 184 2.69 0.66 2.36
CA GLU A 184 1.59 1.00 3.28
C GLU A 184 2.07 1.14 4.73
N VAL A 185 2.92 0.23 5.21
CA VAL A 185 3.53 0.33 6.56
C VAL A 185 4.43 1.57 6.65
N LEU A 186 5.22 1.87 5.62
CA LEU A 186 6.06 3.07 5.55
C LEU A 186 5.21 4.35 5.62
N MET A 187 4.01 4.38 5.02
CA MET A 187 3.11 5.54 5.15
C MET A 187 2.67 5.78 6.60
N MET A 188 2.58 4.73 7.42
CA MET A 188 2.28 4.90 8.85
C MET A 188 3.44 5.54 9.61
N LEU A 189 4.69 5.15 9.30
CA LEU A 189 5.90 5.80 9.84
C LEU A 189 5.91 7.29 9.48
N LYS A 190 5.65 7.61 8.22
CA LYS A 190 5.59 8.98 7.72
C LYS A 190 4.61 9.86 8.52
N ARG A 191 3.46 9.32 8.93
CA ARG A 191 2.46 10.04 9.75
C ARG A 191 2.90 10.26 11.20
N GLY A 192 4.09 9.80 11.59
CA GLY A 192 4.57 9.85 12.97
C GLY A 192 3.94 8.78 13.87
N LEU A 193 3.34 7.73 13.29
CA LEU A 193 2.77 6.64 14.09
C LEU A 193 3.85 5.68 14.59
N ILE A 194 4.87 5.43 13.77
CA ILE A 194 5.87 4.39 14.05
C ILE A 194 7.24 5.07 14.22
N PRO A 195 7.74 5.27 15.46
CA PRO A 195 9.08 5.81 15.67
C PRO A 195 10.09 4.66 15.52
N VAL A 196 10.91 4.66 14.46
CA VAL A 196 11.90 3.58 14.28
C VAL A 196 13.23 4.06 13.76
N ALA A 197 14.29 3.70 14.49
CA ALA A 197 15.66 3.74 14.00
C ALA A 197 15.90 2.56 13.05
N TYR A 198 16.67 2.76 11.98
CA TYR A 198 16.84 1.75 10.96
C TYR A 198 17.84 0.65 11.35
N GLN A 199 18.89 0.96 12.11
CA GLN A 199 19.94 -0.03 12.44
C GLN A 199 19.39 -1.25 13.20
N PRO A 200 18.56 -1.10 14.24
CA PRO A 200 17.96 -2.25 14.94
C PRO A 200 17.06 -3.08 14.03
N LEU A 201 16.43 -2.47 13.02
CA LEU A 201 15.58 -3.19 12.08
C LEU A 201 16.37 -4.06 11.13
N LEU A 202 17.47 -3.55 10.56
CA LEU A 202 18.32 -4.29 9.64
C LEU A 202 18.93 -5.54 10.30
N ARG A 203 19.24 -5.43 11.59
CA ARG A 203 19.85 -6.49 12.41
C ARG A 203 18.85 -7.38 13.14
N ALA A 204 17.56 -7.13 13.00
CA ALA A 204 16.53 -7.96 13.62
C ALA A 204 16.57 -9.39 13.06
N GLU A 205 16.23 -10.40 13.86
CA GLU A 205 16.14 -11.78 13.37
C GLU A 205 14.95 -11.97 12.42
N GLN A 206 13.86 -11.25 12.68
CA GLN A 206 12.61 -11.43 11.94
C GLN A 206 12.67 -10.70 10.60
N ALA A 207 12.53 -11.44 9.52
CA ALA A 207 12.75 -10.88 8.20
C ALA A 207 11.72 -9.82 7.77
N ASN A 208 10.46 -9.83 8.25
CA ASN A 208 9.53 -8.71 8.01
C ASN A 208 10.05 -7.38 8.61
N VAL A 209 10.73 -7.45 9.75
CA VAL A 209 11.34 -6.30 10.42
C VAL A 209 12.55 -5.80 9.62
N ARG A 210 13.39 -6.73 9.13
CA ARG A 210 14.52 -6.41 8.25
C ARG A 210 14.08 -5.81 6.92
N LEU A 211 13.03 -6.35 6.30
CA LEU A 211 12.43 -5.83 5.07
C LEU A 211 11.93 -4.39 5.25
N LEU A 212 11.31 -4.08 6.40
CA LEU A 212 10.96 -2.70 6.74
C LEU A 212 12.21 -1.82 6.90
N GLY A 213 13.25 -2.29 7.58
CA GLY A 213 14.52 -1.58 7.71
C GLY A 213 15.13 -1.21 6.36
N LEU A 214 15.21 -2.19 5.44
CA LEU A 214 15.70 -1.98 4.07
C LEU A 214 14.81 -0.99 3.29
N CYS A 215 13.48 -1.09 3.46
CA CYS A 215 12.55 -0.17 2.82
C CYS A 215 12.72 1.28 3.31
N ILE A 216 12.93 1.48 4.62
CA ILE A 216 13.19 2.79 5.23
C ILE A 216 14.51 3.36 4.70
N VAL A 217 15.58 2.57 4.74
CA VAL A 217 16.92 2.99 4.27
C VAL A 217 16.89 3.38 2.80
N ARG A 218 16.25 2.58 1.94
CA ARG A 218 16.04 2.90 0.53
C ARG A 218 15.25 4.17 0.35
N TYR A 219 14.16 4.34 1.10
CA TYR A 219 13.28 5.49 0.97
C TYR A 219 13.96 6.81 1.38
N PHE A 220 14.74 6.80 2.46
CA PHE A 220 15.39 8.00 2.99
C PHE A 220 16.79 8.25 2.41
N GLY A 221 17.33 7.34 1.59
CA GLY A 221 18.64 7.57 0.98
C GLY A 221 19.81 7.36 1.94
N VAL A 222 19.69 6.49 2.94
CA VAL A 222 20.67 6.36 4.04
C VAL A 222 21.88 5.52 3.59
N THR A 223 22.91 6.18 3.06
CA THR A 223 24.10 5.50 2.53
C THR A 223 25.01 4.96 3.63
N GLU A 224 24.95 5.52 4.84
CA GLU A 224 25.70 5.05 6.02
C GLU A 224 25.30 3.64 6.45
N ALA A 225 24.18 3.13 5.95
CA ALA A 225 23.73 1.76 6.17
C ALA A 225 24.44 0.72 5.28
N GLU A 226 25.42 1.11 4.44
CA GLU A 226 26.08 0.22 3.47
C GLU A 226 26.52 -1.11 4.08
N GLU A 227 27.21 -1.10 5.23
CA GLU A 227 27.69 -2.33 5.86
C GLU A 227 26.55 -3.24 6.33
N ASP A 228 25.47 -2.68 6.89
CA ASP A 228 24.29 -3.44 7.29
C ASP A 228 23.51 -3.98 6.07
N ILE A 229 23.48 -3.24 4.95
CA ILE A 229 22.89 -3.70 3.68
C ILE A 229 23.71 -4.86 3.10
N VAL A 230 25.04 -4.73 3.07
CA VAL A 230 25.95 -5.76 2.57
C VAL A 230 25.85 -7.03 3.43
N ALA A 231 25.78 -6.90 4.75
CA ALA A 231 25.49 -8.02 5.64
C ALA A 231 24.13 -8.66 5.34
N ALA A 232 23.12 -7.84 4.99
CA ALA A 232 21.80 -8.34 4.64
C ALA A 232 21.75 -9.11 3.31
N ILE A 233 22.65 -8.83 2.37
CA ILE A 233 22.80 -9.59 1.12
C ILE A 233 23.30 -11.03 1.39
N ALA A 234 24.11 -11.21 2.43
CA ALA A 234 24.73 -12.48 2.77
C ALA A 234 23.78 -13.48 3.48
N THR A 235 22.55 -13.07 3.78
CA THR A 235 21.60 -13.90 4.52
C THR A 235 21.00 -15.02 3.65
N ASP A 236 20.63 -16.14 4.28
CA ASP A 236 19.93 -17.25 3.61
C ASP A 236 18.46 -16.90 3.27
N ASP A 237 17.91 -15.86 3.88
CA ASP A 237 16.57 -15.39 3.58
C ASP A 237 16.55 -14.65 2.22
N ARG A 238 16.16 -15.38 1.18
CA ARG A 238 16.15 -14.92 -0.21
C ARG A 238 15.44 -13.57 -0.41
N GLU A 239 14.29 -13.35 0.22
CA GLU A 239 13.54 -12.11 0.04
C GLU A 239 14.26 -10.91 0.68
N VAL A 240 14.94 -11.13 1.81
CA VAL A 240 15.76 -10.10 2.44
C VAL A 240 17.00 -9.82 1.63
N ALA A 241 17.70 -10.85 1.15
CA ALA A 241 18.87 -10.71 0.30
C ALA A 241 18.55 -9.95 -1.00
N GLU A 242 17.44 -10.29 -1.65
CA GLU A 242 16.94 -9.60 -2.84
C GLU A 242 16.62 -8.14 -2.53
N SER A 243 15.83 -7.88 -1.48
CA SER A 243 15.51 -6.51 -1.06
C SER A 243 16.75 -5.69 -0.72
N ALA A 244 17.79 -6.32 -0.15
CA ALA A 244 19.05 -5.68 0.16
C ALA A 244 19.85 -5.32 -1.09
N LEU A 245 19.90 -6.21 -2.09
CA LEU A 245 20.50 -5.92 -3.40
C LEU A 245 19.79 -4.75 -4.09
N PHE A 246 18.46 -4.75 -4.15
CA PHE A 246 17.70 -3.62 -4.70
C PHE A 246 17.93 -2.32 -3.93
N THR A 247 18.10 -2.40 -2.61
CA THR A 247 18.41 -1.23 -1.78
C THR A 247 19.81 -0.70 -2.06
N LEU A 248 20.81 -1.57 -2.18
CA LEU A 248 22.17 -1.21 -2.59
C LEU A 248 22.17 -0.49 -3.95
N CYS A 249 21.44 -1.03 -4.93
CA CYS A 249 21.30 -0.44 -6.25
C CYS A 249 20.63 0.94 -6.23
N ALA A 250 19.50 1.08 -5.54
CA ALA A 250 18.77 2.33 -5.45
C ALA A 250 19.59 3.44 -4.75
N LEU A 251 20.47 3.06 -3.83
CA LEU A 251 21.39 3.98 -3.15
C LEU A 251 22.70 4.23 -3.94
N ARG A 252 22.85 3.62 -5.11
CA ARG A 252 24.04 3.71 -5.98
C ARG A 252 25.34 3.35 -5.26
N LEU A 253 25.28 2.40 -4.34
CA LEU A 253 26.42 1.93 -3.57
C LEU A 253 27.33 1.02 -4.42
N ARG A 254 28.51 0.72 -3.87
CA ARG A 254 29.57 0.00 -4.58
C ARG A 254 29.21 -1.46 -4.85
N LEU A 255 29.48 -1.92 -6.08
CA LEU A 255 29.26 -3.29 -6.52
C LEU A 255 30.47 -4.21 -6.33
N ASP A 256 31.65 -3.64 -6.06
CA ASP A 256 32.93 -4.37 -6.00
C ASP A 256 33.17 -5.14 -4.69
N ARG A 257 32.11 -5.39 -3.92
CA ARG A 257 32.15 -6.16 -2.67
C ARG A 257 31.97 -7.65 -2.97
N GLU A 258 32.71 -8.50 -2.27
CA GLU A 258 32.66 -9.95 -2.55
C GLU A 258 31.28 -10.56 -2.27
N LEU A 259 30.59 -10.13 -1.22
CA LEU A 259 29.23 -10.60 -0.92
C LEU A 259 28.21 -10.24 -2.02
N VAL A 260 28.40 -9.12 -2.72
CA VAL A 260 27.56 -8.72 -3.86
C VAL A 260 27.86 -9.63 -5.06
N ARG A 261 29.13 -9.89 -5.35
CA ARG A 261 29.55 -10.84 -6.38
C ARG A 261 29.03 -12.24 -6.10
N GLU A 262 29.11 -12.70 -4.86
CA GLU A 262 28.62 -14.02 -4.47
C GLU A 262 27.10 -14.13 -4.64
N ALA A 263 26.34 -13.12 -4.23
CA ALA A 263 24.90 -13.08 -4.47
C ALA A 263 24.56 -13.12 -5.97
N ALA A 264 25.31 -12.40 -6.82
CA ALA A 264 25.15 -12.44 -8.28
C ALA A 264 25.39 -13.85 -8.85
N ARG A 265 26.39 -14.57 -8.32
CA ARG A 265 26.69 -15.97 -8.74
C ARG A 265 25.59 -16.95 -8.36
N ARG A 266 24.86 -16.71 -7.26
CA ARG A 266 23.74 -17.55 -6.80
C ARG A 266 22.46 -17.38 -7.63
N MET A 267 22.31 -16.24 -8.31
CA MET A 267 21.19 -16.00 -9.22
C MET A 267 21.25 -16.92 -10.45
N SER A 268 20.10 -17.18 -11.06
CA SER A 268 20.02 -17.68 -12.43
C SER A 268 20.44 -16.59 -13.43
N GLU A 269 20.76 -16.98 -14.67
CA GLU A 269 21.09 -16.02 -15.73
C GLU A 269 19.93 -15.04 -15.99
N GLY A 270 18.69 -15.52 -15.97
CA GLY A 270 17.50 -14.68 -16.15
C GLY A 270 17.34 -13.62 -15.05
N GLU A 271 17.58 -14.01 -13.79
CA GLU A 271 17.57 -13.10 -12.64
C GLU A 271 18.69 -12.07 -12.74
N ARG A 272 19.91 -12.49 -13.12
CA ARG A 272 21.04 -11.58 -13.38
C ARG A 272 20.69 -10.55 -14.45
N ARG A 273 20.16 -10.96 -15.60
CA ARG A 273 19.76 -10.04 -16.69
C ARG A 273 18.69 -9.05 -16.23
N ALA A 274 17.72 -9.49 -15.42
CA ALA A 274 16.72 -8.60 -14.83
C ALA A 274 17.35 -7.58 -13.88
N TRP A 275 18.27 -8.04 -13.03
CA TRP A 275 18.99 -7.17 -12.09
C TRP A 275 19.93 -6.18 -12.80
N TYR A 276 20.62 -6.58 -13.87
CA TYR A 276 21.46 -5.68 -14.67
C TYR A 276 20.65 -4.58 -15.37
N ARG A 277 19.44 -4.90 -15.87
CA ARG A 277 18.51 -3.88 -16.37
C ARG A 277 18.12 -2.89 -15.28
N HIS A 278 17.88 -3.38 -14.06
CA HIS A 278 17.60 -2.50 -12.93
C HIS A 278 18.79 -1.61 -12.59
N LEU A 279 20.01 -2.15 -12.48
CA LEU A 279 21.24 -1.38 -12.30
C LEU A 279 21.42 -0.30 -13.39
N ALA A 280 21.19 -0.64 -14.65
CA ALA A 280 21.25 0.32 -15.75
C ALA A 280 20.20 1.44 -15.59
N SER A 281 18.98 1.11 -15.17
CA SER A 281 17.92 2.08 -14.90
C SER A 281 18.23 3.02 -13.72
N GLU A 282 18.96 2.52 -12.72
CA GLU A 282 19.45 3.32 -11.58
C GLU A 282 20.69 4.15 -11.91
N GLY A 283 21.27 3.98 -13.10
CA GLY A 283 22.36 4.81 -13.63
C GLY A 283 23.76 4.21 -13.49
N TYR A 284 23.90 2.92 -13.19
CA TYR A 284 25.21 2.27 -13.17
C TYR A 284 25.84 2.19 -14.56
N SER A 285 27.17 2.33 -14.61
CA SER A 285 27.94 2.17 -15.86
C SER A 285 28.12 0.69 -16.23
N SER A 286 28.35 0.41 -17.51
CA SER A 286 28.69 -0.94 -17.97
C SER A 286 29.93 -1.49 -17.26
N ARG A 287 30.94 -0.64 -17.03
CA ARG A 287 32.15 -1.00 -16.27
C ARG A 287 31.85 -1.41 -14.83
N ALA A 288 30.93 -0.72 -14.14
CA ALA A 288 30.55 -1.07 -12.77
C ALA A 288 29.80 -2.41 -12.73
N ILE A 289 28.86 -2.63 -13.67
CA ILE A 289 28.11 -3.88 -13.76
C ILE A 289 29.04 -5.05 -14.15
N ALA A 290 30.02 -4.83 -15.03
CA ALA A 290 30.99 -5.87 -15.41
C ALA A 290 31.76 -6.47 -14.21
N GLN A 291 31.92 -5.73 -13.10
CA GLN A 291 32.62 -6.21 -11.90
C GLN A 291 31.88 -7.31 -11.13
N ILE A 292 30.57 -7.48 -11.39
CA ILE A 292 29.72 -8.49 -10.75
C ILE A 292 29.30 -9.59 -11.73
N VAL A 293 29.65 -9.47 -13.01
CA VAL A 293 29.42 -10.53 -14.00
C VAL A 293 30.39 -11.67 -13.72
N PRO A 294 29.92 -12.93 -13.61
CA PRO A 294 30.82 -14.07 -13.47
C PRO A 294 31.80 -14.13 -14.64
N GLU A 295 33.09 -14.39 -14.39
CA GLU A 295 34.14 -14.38 -15.42
C GLU A 295 33.81 -15.27 -16.63
N LYS A 296 33.21 -16.44 -16.36
CA LYS A 296 32.78 -17.40 -17.39
C LYS A 296 31.68 -16.86 -18.33
N GLU A 297 30.95 -15.85 -17.89
CA GLU A 297 29.82 -15.25 -18.60
C GLU A 297 30.16 -13.85 -19.15
N LEU A 298 31.38 -13.35 -18.92
CA LEU A 298 31.75 -11.97 -19.24
C LEU A 298 31.66 -11.65 -20.74
N SER A 299 31.99 -12.61 -21.61
CA SER A 299 31.88 -12.44 -23.07
C SER A 299 30.43 -12.35 -23.54
N LEU A 300 29.55 -13.19 -23.01
CA LEU A 300 28.14 -13.26 -23.41
C LEU A 300 27.29 -12.16 -22.77
N LEU A 301 27.47 -11.92 -21.47
CA LEU A 301 26.68 -10.94 -20.73
C LEU A 301 27.31 -9.53 -20.76
N GLY A 302 28.60 -9.39 -21.06
CA GLY A 302 29.26 -8.09 -21.19
C GLY A 302 28.64 -7.25 -22.31
N GLU A 303 28.46 -7.82 -23.50
CA GLU A 303 27.82 -7.14 -24.63
C GLU A 303 26.37 -6.77 -24.30
N TYR A 304 25.62 -7.68 -23.66
CA TYR A 304 24.26 -7.42 -23.19
C TYR A 304 24.19 -6.23 -22.22
N VAL A 305 25.13 -6.15 -21.27
CA VAL A 305 25.21 -5.06 -20.30
C VAL A 305 25.49 -3.73 -21.01
N GLU A 306 26.43 -3.69 -21.95
CA GLU A 306 26.74 -2.49 -22.72
C GLU A 306 25.54 -1.99 -23.53
N GLN A 307 24.88 -2.89 -24.27
CA GLN A 307 23.68 -2.57 -25.03
C GLN A 307 22.55 -2.05 -24.14
N THR A 308 22.35 -2.69 -22.98
CA THR A 308 21.33 -2.29 -22.00
C THR A 308 21.59 -0.89 -21.47
N VAL A 309 22.81 -0.61 -20.99
CA VAL A 309 23.19 0.71 -20.48
C VAL A 309 23.09 1.77 -21.57
N ALA A 310 23.53 1.47 -22.80
CA ALA A 310 23.41 2.39 -23.94
C ALA A 310 21.95 2.70 -24.31
N SER A 311 21.05 1.73 -24.16
CA SER A 311 19.61 1.91 -24.37
C SER A 311 19.01 2.89 -23.35
N TYR A 312 19.28 2.67 -22.05
CA TYR A 312 18.80 3.56 -21.00
C TYR A 312 19.38 4.97 -21.09
N LYS A 313 20.66 5.12 -21.45
CA LYS A 313 21.27 6.43 -21.70
C LYS A 313 20.57 7.19 -22.82
N ARG A 314 20.25 6.51 -23.94
CA ARG A 314 19.51 7.13 -25.06
C ARG A 314 18.12 7.57 -24.64
N ALA A 315 17.42 6.78 -23.83
CA ALA A 315 16.09 7.12 -23.32
C ALA A 315 16.08 8.34 -22.39
N LEU A 316 17.20 8.68 -21.76
CA LEU A 316 17.33 9.87 -20.90
C LEU A 316 17.72 11.14 -21.68
N MET A 317 18.23 11.00 -22.90
CA MET A 317 18.64 12.11 -23.76
C MET A 317 17.54 12.59 -24.72
N ASN A 318 16.48 11.79 -24.88
CA ASN A 318 15.30 12.08 -25.70
C ASN A 318 14.13 12.51 -24.81
#